data_AF-A0A7W0RP85-F1
#
_entry.id   AF-A0A7W0RP85-F1
#
_cell.length_a   1.000
_cell.length_b   1.000
_cell.length_c   1.000
_cell.angle_alpha   90.00
_cell.angle_beta   90.00
_cell.angle_gamma   90.00
#
_symmetry.space_group_name_H-M   'P 1'
#
loop_
_entity.id
_entity.type
_entity.pdbx_description
1 polymer ?
#
loop_
_entity_poly.entity_id
_entity_poly.type
_entity_poly.pdbx_seq_one_letter_code
_entity_poly.pdbx_strand_id
1 'polypeptide(L)'
;MTYDDDRLATGYGYIVDSRLDELDAMYQSAKAGHSDSTAGAEDAPDAAIVRRIIDSLDERGAWVESGRLRHHKVEPIGGVINGATYSTNVAALARYLKTYNE
;
A
#
# COMPACT_ATOMS: atom_id res chain seq x y z
N MET A 1 -7.14 -30.89 -33.70
CA MET A 1 -5.93 -30.45 -32.99
C MET A 1 -6.38 -30.21 -31.57
N THR A 2 -6.39 -31.28 -30.78
CA THR A 2 -6.96 -31.31 -29.43
C THR A 2 -5.85 -30.94 -28.49
N TYR A 3 -6.05 -29.87 -27.70
CA TYR A 3 -5.14 -29.52 -26.61
C TYR A 3 -5.10 -30.68 -25.62
N ASP A 4 -3.90 -31.18 -25.37
CA ASP A 4 -3.60 -32.31 -24.52
C ASP A 4 -3.03 -31.74 -23.21
N ASP A 5 -3.84 -31.73 -22.15
CA ASP A 5 -3.54 -31.08 -20.87
C ASP A 5 -2.53 -31.86 -20.00
N ASP A 6 -2.11 -33.05 -20.44
CA ASP A 6 -1.24 -33.97 -19.68
C ASP A 6 0.26 -33.58 -19.67
N ARG A 7 0.61 -32.39 -20.19
CA ARG A 7 2.00 -31.93 -20.33
C ARG A 7 2.27 -30.52 -19.79
N LEU A 8 1.61 -30.14 -18.71
CA LEU A 8 1.95 -28.91 -17.99
C LEU A 8 3.26 -29.11 -17.21
N ALA A 9 4.27 -28.29 -17.51
CA ALA A 9 5.48 -28.19 -16.70
C ALA A 9 5.09 -27.82 -15.25
N THR A 10 5.51 -28.64 -14.30
CA THR A 10 5.18 -28.59 -12.85
C THR A 10 5.82 -27.41 -12.11
N GLY A 11 5.78 -26.20 -12.68
CA GLY A 11 6.45 -25.02 -12.11
C GLY A 11 5.85 -23.65 -12.41
N TYR A 12 4.77 -23.52 -13.20
CA TYR A 12 4.24 -22.20 -13.61
C TYR A 12 2.74 -21.97 -13.36
N GLY A 13 2.11 -22.72 -12.46
CA GLY A 13 0.70 -22.52 -12.15
C GLY A 13 0.43 -22.69 -10.67
N TYR A 14 0.51 -21.60 -9.90
CA TYR A 14 -0.26 -21.55 -8.66
C TYR A 14 -1.72 -21.37 -9.09
N ILE A 15 -2.49 -22.45 -9.08
CA ILE A 15 -3.95 -22.36 -9.16
C ILE A 15 -4.38 -21.79 -7.81
N VAL A 16 -4.62 -20.48 -7.78
CA VAL A 16 -5.20 -19.80 -6.63
C VAL A 16 -6.71 -19.79 -6.85
N ASP A 17 -7.48 -20.19 -5.83
CA ASP A 17 -8.94 -20.10 -5.89
C ASP A 17 -9.38 -18.69 -6.30
N SER A 18 -10.31 -18.65 -7.24
CA SER A 18 -10.83 -17.41 -7.79
C SER A 18 -11.65 -16.65 -6.73
N ARG A 19 -11.11 -15.55 -6.23
CA ARG A 19 -11.81 -14.62 -5.31
C ARG A 19 -12.71 -13.61 -6.04
N LEU A 20 -13.19 -13.96 -7.24
CA LEU A 20 -13.99 -13.07 -8.08
C LEU A 20 -15.33 -12.71 -7.41
N ASP A 21 -15.96 -13.66 -6.72
CA ASP A 21 -17.23 -13.41 -6.03
C ASP A 21 -17.09 -12.43 -4.85
N GLU A 22 -15.98 -12.55 -4.10
CA GLU A 22 -15.65 -11.61 -3.02
C GLU A 22 -15.41 -10.21 -3.59
N LEU A 23 -14.67 -10.09 -4.69
CA LEU A 23 -14.40 -8.82 -5.36
C LEU A 23 -15.67 -8.20 -5.96
N ASP A 24 -16.57 -9.00 -6.55
CA ASP A 24 -17.85 -8.51 -7.05
C ASP A 24 -18.74 -7.99 -5.91
N ALA A 25 -18.81 -8.70 -4.79
CA ALA A 25 -19.53 -8.23 -3.60
C ALA A 25 -18.98 -6.90 -3.06
N MET A 26 -17.65 -6.76 -2.99
CA MET A 26 -17.00 -5.50 -2.60
C MET A 26 -17.26 -4.37 -3.62
N TYR A 27 -17.32 -4.70 -4.90
CA TYR A 27 -17.61 -3.73 -5.95
C TYR A 27 -19.06 -3.24 -5.89
N GLN A 28 -20.03 -4.15 -5.72
CA GLN A 28 -21.43 -3.78 -5.59
C GLN A 28 -21.70 -2.97 -4.32
N SER A 29 -21.04 -3.28 -3.19
CA SER A 29 -21.18 -2.49 -1.96
C SER A 29 -20.64 -1.06 -2.13
N ALA A 30 -19.44 -0.92 -2.70
CA ALA A 30 -18.86 0.38 -3.01
C ALA A 30 -19.72 1.18 -4.00
N LYS A 31 -20.26 0.53 -5.04
CA LYS A 31 -21.16 1.14 -6.02
C LYS A 31 -22.49 1.59 -5.42
N ALA A 32 -23.02 0.84 -4.44
CA ALA A 32 -24.25 1.19 -3.72
C ALA A 32 -24.07 2.31 -2.68
N GLY A 33 -22.91 2.98 -2.65
CA GLY A 33 -22.60 4.02 -1.67
C GLY A 33 -22.38 3.50 -0.25
N HIS A 34 -22.44 2.18 -0.06
CA HIS A 34 -22.02 1.52 1.16
C HIS A 34 -20.50 1.35 1.07
N SER A 35 -19.80 2.49 1.12
CA SER A 35 -18.40 2.44 1.54
C SER A 35 -18.43 1.79 2.90
N ASP A 36 -17.91 0.57 2.99
CA ASP A 36 -17.57 -0.06 4.25
C ASP A 36 -16.45 0.79 4.88
N SER A 37 -16.86 1.93 5.43
CA SER A 37 -16.03 2.81 6.25
C SER A 37 -15.94 2.19 7.64
N THR A 38 -15.50 0.93 7.70
CA THR A 38 -14.85 0.35 8.88
C THR A 38 -13.40 0.84 8.99
N ALA A 39 -12.99 1.81 8.17
CA ALA A 39 -12.02 2.79 8.62
C ALA A 39 -12.63 3.51 9.82
N GLY A 40 -12.43 2.93 11.01
CA GLY A 40 -12.79 3.56 12.27
C GLY A 40 -12.31 5.00 12.26
N ALA A 41 -13.03 5.88 12.95
CA ALA A 41 -12.56 7.22 13.24
C ALA A 41 -11.26 7.10 14.05
N GLU A 42 -10.16 6.85 13.37
CA GLU A 42 -8.82 6.92 13.93
C GLU A 42 -8.57 8.40 14.15
N ASP A 43 -8.31 8.75 15.41
CA ASP A 43 -8.01 10.11 15.82
C ASP A 43 -7.01 10.76 14.86
N ALA A 44 -7.26 12.03 14.58
CA ALA A 44 -6.35 12.81 13.76
C ALA A 44 -4.94 12.75 14.37
N PRO A 45 -3.91 12.45 13.56
CA PRO A 45 -2.55 12.48 14.08
C PRO A 45 -2.23 13.91 14.55
N ASP A 46 -1.56 14.00 15.70
CA ASP A 46 -1.12 15.27 16.28
C ASP A 46 -0.30 16.07 15.25
N ALA A 47 -0.51 17.39 15.19
CA ALA A 47 0.24 18.31 14.36
C ALA A 47 1.77 18.17 14.56
N ALA A 48 2.22 17.82 15.77
CA ALA A 48 3.64 17.55 16.04
C ALA A 48 4.17 16.33 15.28
N ILE A 49 3.35 15.28 15.11
CA ILE A 49 3.71 14.07 14.36
C ILE A 49 3.75 14.40 12.88
N VAL A 50 2.73 15.08 12.38
CA VAL A 50 2.66 15.55 10.99
C VAL A 50 3.86 16.41 10.64
N ARG A 51 4.26 17.31 11.53
CA ARG A 51 5.43 18.16 11.33
C ARG A 51 6.71 17.33 11.20
N ARG A 52 6.92 16.34 12.07
CA ARG A 52 8.06 15.42 11.99
C ARG A 52 8.08 14.62 10.68
N ILE A 53 6.91 14.16 10.23
CA ILE A 53 6.79 13.44 8.95
C ILE A 53 7.24 14.34 7.80
N ILE A 54 6.80 15.59 7.76
CA ILE A 54 7.21 16.55 6.73
C ILE A 54 8.70 16.88 6.84
N ASP A 55 9.21 17.14 8.04
CA ASP A 55 10.60 17.49 8.28
C ASP A 55 11.57 16.32 7.98
N SER A 56 11.06 15.08 7.92
CA SER A 56 11.84 13.89 7.57
C SER A 56 11.97 13.64 6.06
N LEU A 57 11.34 14.47 5.22
CA LEU A 57 11.50 14.42 3.77
C LEU A 57 12.90 14.91 3.38
N ASP A 58 13.49 14.25 2.39
CA ASP A 58 14.72 14.74 1.76
C ASP A 58 14.45 15.93 0.81
N GLU A 59 15.51 16.44 0.18
CA GLU A 59 15.46 17.55 -0.79
C GLU A 59 14.53 17.29 -1.99
N ARG A 60 14.24 16.02 -2.28
CA ARG A 60 13.38 15.58 -3.39
C ARG A 60 11.94 15.36 -2.95
N GLY A 61 11.65 15.47 -1.65
CA GLY A 61 10.34 15.12 -1.09
C GLY A 61 10.14 13.61 -0.93
N ALA A 62 11.19 12.84 -0.67
CA ALA A 62 11.11 11.42 -0.39
C ALA A 62 11.47 11.08 1.07
N TRP A 63 10.73 10.13 1.67
CA TRP A 63 11.14 9.46 2.91
C TRP A 63 12.13 8.35 2.58
N VAL A 64 13.39 8.61 2.88
CA VAL A 64 14.50 7.71 2.57
C VAL A 64 15.01 7.05 3.85
N GLU A 65 15.09 5.73 3.83
CA GLU A 65 15.64 4.92 4.91
C GLU A 65 17.01 4.36 4.54
N SER A 66 17.86 4.23 5.56
CA SER A 66 19.09 3.43 5.44
C SER A 66 18.71 1.96 5.46
N GLY A 67 19.13 1.23 4.44
CA GLY A 67 18.84 -0.19 4.39
C GLY A 67 19.21 -0.84 3.06
N ARG A 68 19.15 -2.15 3.07
CA ARG A 68 19.54 -3.00 1.95
C ARG A 68 18.30 -3.63 1.33
N LEU A 69 18.12 -3.42 0.02
CA LEU A 69 17.11 -4.14 -0.75
C LEU A 69 17.46 -5.63 -0.79
N ARG A 70 16.46 -6.51 -0.69
CA ARG A 70 16.60 -7.98 -0.59
C ARG A 70 17.51 -8.58 -1.68
N HIS A 71 17.51 -8.01 -2.88
CA HIS A 71 18.28 -8.49 -4.04
C HIS A 71 19.54 -7.66 -4.35
N HIS A 72 19.85 -6.63 -3.57
CA HIS A 72 21.06 -5.85 -3.73
C HIS A 72 22.11 -6.28 -2.71
N LYS A 73 23.39 -6.22 -3.09
CA LYS A 73 24.51 -6.56 -2.18
C LYS A 73 25.07 -5.35 -1.42
N VAL A 74 24.73 -4.16 -1.88
CA VAL A 74 25.22 -2.88 -1.35
C VAL A 74 24.01 -2.01 -1.07
N GLU A 75 24.08 -1.21 -0.02
CA GLU A 75 23.07 -0.17 0.23
C GLU A 75 23.11 0.86 -0.89
N PRO A 76 21.96 1.26 -1.45
CA PRO A 76 21.93 2.30 -2.46
C PRO A 76 22.44 3.61 -1.85
N ILE A 77 23.27 4.35 -2.61
CA ILE A 77 23.81 5.65 -2.17
C ILE A 77 22.68 6.66 -1.88
N GLY A 78 21.56 6.55 -2.59
CA GLY A 78 20.36 7.36 -2.39
C GLY A 78 19.37 6.79 -1.37
N GLY A 79 19.76 5.75 -0.60
CA GLY A 79 18.90 5.04 0.34
C GLY A 79 17.72 4.30 -0.30
N VAL A 80 16.79 3.85 0.54
CA VAL A 80 15.65 3.02 0.13
C VAL A 80 14.34 3.68 0.55
N ILE A 81 13.38 3.76 -0.37
CA ILE A 81 12.00 4.11 -0.02
C ILE A 81 11.29 2.82 0.40
N ASN A 82 10.91 2.76 1.66
CA ASN A 82 10.13 1.65 2.19
C ASN A 82 8.63 1.90 1.95
N GLY A 83 7.96 0.97 1.26
CA GLY A 83 6.53 1.08 0.97
C GLY A 83 5.64 1.14 2.21
N ALA A 84 6.04 0.48 3.30
CA ALA A 84 5.31 0.53 4.56
C ALA A 84 5.36 1.93 5.19
N THR A 85 6.56 2.52 5.26
CA THR A 85 6.76 3.87 5.79
C THR A 85 6.08 4.92 4.92
N TYR A 86 6.23 4.81 3.60
CA TYR A 86 5.54 5.68 2.66
C TYR A 86 4.02 5.66 2.87
N SER A 87 3.42 4.47 2.89
CA SER A 87 1.96 4.34 3.03
C SER A 87 1.47 4.85 4.39
N THR A 88 2.22 4.58 5.45
CA THR A 88 1.92 5.07 6.81
C THR A 88 1.95 6.59 6.87
N ASN A 89 2.99 7.22 6.33
CA ASN A 89 3.15 8.66 6.34
C ASN A 89 2.07 9.36 5.49
N VAL A 90 1.78 8.86 4.29
CA VAL A 90 0.72 9.41 3.44
C VAL A 90 -0.65 9.28 4.10
N ALA A 91 -0.95 8.14 4.72
CA ALA A 91 -2.20 7.95 5.45
C ALA A 91 -2.34 8.95 6.62
N ALA A 92 -1.26 9.17 7.38
CA ALA A 92 -1.26 10.15 8.47
C ALA A 92 -1.51 11.58 7.95
N LEU A 93 -0.84 11.98 6.87
CA LEU A 93 -1.05 13.30 6.25
C LEU A 93 -2.48 13.47 5.72
N ALA A 94 -3.02 12.45 5.05
CA ALA A 94 -4.39 12.47 4.53
C ALA A 94 -5.43 12.61 5.65
N ARG A 95 -5.24 11.91 6.77
CA ARG A 95 -6.12 12.02 7.96
C ARG A 95 -6.08 13.41 8.56
N TYR A 96 -4.88 13.99 8.71
CA TYR A 96 -4.73 15.35 9.22
C TYR A 96 -5.44 16.38 8.34
N LEU A 97 -5.27 16.28 7.01
CA LEU A 97 -5.95 17.16 6.05
C LEU A 97 -7.47 17.02 6.12
N LYS A 98 -7.99 15.80 6.30
CA LYS A 98 -9.43 15.57 6.44
C LYS A 98 -10.01 16.36 7.62
N THR A 99 -9.34 16.34 8.77
CA THR A 99 -9.78 17.08 9.96
C THR A 99 -9.60 18.60 9.90
N TYR A 100 -8.72 19.10 9.02
CA TYR A 100 -8.52 20.54 8.84
C TYR A 100 -9.49 21.16 7.82
N ASN A 101 -10.18 20.32 7.03
CA ASN A 101 -11.10 20.74 5.97
C ASN A 101 -12.59 20.63 6.37
N GLU A 102 -12.87 20.29 7.64
CA GLU A 102 -14.19 20.41 8.29
C GLU A 102 -14.23 21.66 9.17
#